data_AF-A0A511MV01-F1
#
_entry.id   AF-A0A511MV01-F1
#
_cell.length_a   1.000
_cell.length_b   1.000
_cell.length_c   1.000
_cell.angle_alpha   90.00
_cell.angle_beta   90.00
_cell.angle_gamma   90.00
#
_symmetry.space_group_name_H-M   'P 1'
#
loop_
_entity.id
_entity.type
_entity.pdbx_description
1 polymer ?
#
loop_
_entity_poly.entity_id
_entity_poly.type
_entity_poly.pdbx_seq_one_letter_code
_entity_poly.pdbx_strand_id
1 'polypeptide(L)'
;MQPHLLIAAILMVLIGAIHSVLGEILIFQRLRKNGWIPTEGAPILKESHVRILWATWHLGSVFGWGMACLLFQMAHQPSETGTEGVIALSSALAGLLVLVGTHGRHPGWVGLLAVALLIWLF
;
A
#
# COMPACT_ATOMS: atom_id res chain seq x y z
N MET A 1 21.63 7.03 11.75
CA MET A 1 20.16 7.12 11.81
C MET A 1 19.70 8.20 10.85
N GLN A 2 18.97 7.84 9.80
CA GLN A 2 18.36 8.75 8.84
C GLN A 2 16.87 8.91 9.21
N PRO A 3 16.47 10.02 9.87
CA PRO A 3 15.13 10.14 10.44
C PRO A 3 14.03 10.19 9.36
N HIS A 4 14.33 10.72 8.17
CA HIS A 4 13.38 10.78 7.05
C HIS A 4 12.99 9.37 6.56
N LEU A 5 13.94 8.42 6.48
CA LEU A 5 13.65 7.03 6.13
C LEU A 5 12.84 6.32 7.21
N LEU A 6 13.10 6.63 8.49
CA LEU A 6 12.30 6.08 9.59
C LEU A 6 10.85 6.58 9.52
N ILE A 7 10.65 7.87 9.27
CA ILE A 7 9.31 8.45 9.08
C ILE A 7 8.63 7.82 7.85
N ALA A 8 9.35 7.66 6.74
CA ALA A 8 8.84 7.02 5.53
C ALA A 8 8.44 5.55 5.80
N ALA A 9 9.23 4.82 6.58
CA ALA A 9 8.93 3.44 6.99
C ALA A 9 7.64 3.38 7.82
N ILE A 10 7.51 4.22 8.85
CA ILE A 10 6.30 4.29 9.69
C ILE A 10 5.08 4.65 8.85
N LEU A 11 5.20 5.64 7.98
CA LEU A 11 4.12 6.06 7.09
C LEU A 11 3.70 4.92 6.15
N MET A 12 4.64 4.16 5.59
CA MET A 12 4.35 3.00 4.76
C MET A 12 3.62 1.89 5.54
N VAL A 13 4.00 1.65 6.80
CA VAL A 13 3.26 0.72 7.69
C VAL A 13 1.81 1.17 7.86
N LEU A 14 1.59 2.45 8.17
CA LEU A 14 0.25 3.01 8.36
C LEU A 14 -0.58 2.94 7.09
N ILE A 15 -0.02 3.25 5.93
CA ILE A 15 -0.71 3.14 4.64
C ILE A 15 -1.15 1.68 4.42
N GLY A 16 -0.25 0.71 4.60
CA GLY A 16 -0.56 -0.70 4.46
C GLY A 16 -1.67 -1.16 5.42
N ALA A 17 -1.62 -0.74 6.68
CA ALA A 17 -2.64 -1.06 7.68
C ALA A 17 -4.00 -0.45 7.34
N ILE A 18 -4.04 0.85 7.03
CA ILE A 18 -5.26 1.57 6.65
C ILE A 18 -5.85 0.96 5.38
N HIS A 19 -5.03 0.65 4.37
CA HIS A 19 -5.50 0.02 3.13
C HIS A 19 -6.20 -1.31 3.41
N SER A 20 -5.56 -2.22 4.14
CA SER A 20 -6.14 -3.54 4.45
C SER A 20 -7.38 -3.44 5.35
N VAL A 21 -7.32 -2.65 6.42
CA VAL A 21 -8.43 -2.53 7.39
C VAL A 21 -9.65 -1.85 6.76
N LEU A 22 -9.45 -0.72 6.06
CA LEU A 22 -10.57 -0.01 5.46
C LEU A 22 -11.16 -0.78 4.27
N GLY A 23 -10.35 -1.46 3.46
CA GLY A 23 -10.89 -2.30 2.40
C GLY A 23 -11.75 -3.43 2.92
N GLU A 24 -11.31 -4.03 4.03
CA GLU A 24 -12.05 -5.08 4.72
C GLU A 24 -13.42 -4.55 5.21
N ILE A 25 -13.44 -3.43 5.94
CA ILE A 25 -14.67 -2.84 6.50
C ILE A 25 -15.60 -2.29 5.40
N LEU A 26 -15.06 -1.58 4.40
CA LEU A 26 -15.86 -0.83 3.44
C LEU A 26 -16.32 -1.67 2.25
N ILE A 27 -15.53 -2.67 1.84
CA ILE A 27 -15.76 -3.44 0.61
C ILE A 27 -16.06 -4.90 0.96
N PHE A 28 -15.07 -5.62 1.50
CA PHE A 28 -15.12 -7.07 1.51
C PHE A 28 -16.06 -7.67 2.55
N GLN A 29 -16.27 -6.99 3.68
CA GLN A 29 -17.27 -7.40 4.67
C GLN A 29 -18.67 -7.55 4.04
N ARG A 30 -19.02 -6.70 3.06
CA ARG A 30 -20.33 -6.74 2.37
C ARG A 30 -20.41 -7.81 1.28
N LEU A 31 -19.26 -8.32 0.83
CA LEU A 31 -19.15 -9.38 -0.19
C LEU A 31 -19.00 -10.78 0.42
N ARG A 32 -19.05 -10.88 1.77
CA ARG A 32 -19.04 -12.15 2.48
C ARG A 32 -20.45 -12.72 2.61
N LYS A 33 -20.53 -14.04 2.50
CA LYS A 33 -21.73 -14.81 2.85
C LYS A 33 -21.44 -15.87 3.89
N ASN A 34 -20.38 -16.65 3.67
CA ASN A 34 -19.96 -17.71 4.58
C ASN A 34 -18.44 -17.65 4.79
N GLY A 35 -18.02 -17.60 6.06
CA GLY A 35 -16.59 -17.59 6.41
C GLY A 35 -15.89 -16.25 6.20
N TRP A 36 -14.56 -16.30 6.19
CA TRP A 36 -13.69 -15.10 6.17
C TRP A 36 -13.34 -14.60 4.78
N ILE A 37 -13.44 -15.43 3.74
CA ILE A 37 -13.09 -15.03 2.37
C ILE A 37 -14.37 -14.56 1.67
N PRO A 38 -14.39 -13.37 1.05
CA PRO A 38 -15.57 -12.89 0.32
C PRO A 38 -15.81 -13.72 -0.95
N THR A 39 -17.08 -13.99 -1.25
CA THR A 39 -17.50 -14.84 -2.37
C THR A 39 -18.66 -14.26 -3.18
N GLU A 40 -19.43 -13.33 -2.61
CA GLU A 40 -20.64 -12.78 -3.22
C GLU A 40 -20.35 -11.47 -3.95
N GLY A 41 -20.17 -11.54 -5.27
CA GLY A 41 -20.04 -10.39 -6.15
C GLY A 41 -21.03 -10.38 -7.32
N ALA A 42 -21.98 -11.33 -7.33
CA ALA A 42 -22.96 -11.49 -8.40
C ALA A 42 -23.95 -10.30 -8.46
N PRO A 43 -24.49 -9.96 -9.65
CA PRO A 43 -24.30 -10.63 -10.95
C PRO A 43 -23.03 -10.21 -11.71
N ILE A 44 -22.30 -9.18 -11.23
CA ILE A 44 -21.22 -8.53 -12.00
C ILE A 44 -19.91 -9.33 -11.92
N LEU A 45 -19.55 -9.81 -10.73
CA LEU A 45 -18.29 -10.52 -10.48
C LEU A 45 -18.56 -11.98 -10.14
N LYS A 46 -17.80 -12.87 -10.79
CA LYS A 46 -17.71 -14.28 -10.41
C LYS A 46 -16.99 -14.40 -9.06
N GLU A 47 -17.29 -15.46 -8.31
CA GLU A 47 -16.65 -15.74 -7.02
C GLU A 47 -15.11 -15.71 -7.11
N SER A 48 -14.52 -16.31 -8.16
CA SER A 48 -13.07 -16.29 -8.37
C SER A 48 -12.50 -14.88 -8.51
N HIS A 49 -13.23 -13.96 -9.15
CA HIS A 49 -12.82 -12.55 -9.28
C HIS A 49 -12.89 -11.82 -7.94
N VAL A 50 -13.90 -12.12 -7.10
CA VAL A 50 -14.00 -11.54 -5.75
C VAL A 50 -12.86 -12.03 -4.87
N ARG A 51 -12.55 -13.34 -4.93
CA ARG A 51 -11.44 -13.94 -4.16
C ARG A 51 -10.08 -13.35 -4.54
N ILE A 52 -9.79 -13.21 -5.83
CA ILE A 52 -8.51 -12.61 -6.25
C ILE A 52 -8.46 -11.13 -5.92
N LEU A 53 -9.57 -10.39 -6.04
CA LEU A 53 -9.64 -8.98 -5.64
C LEU A 53 -9.34 -8.80 -4.15
N TRP A 54 -9.89 -9.65 -3.29
CA TRP A 54 -9.60 -9.66 -1.86
C TRP A 54 -8.13 -10.02 -1.57
N ALA A 55 -7.61 -11.04 -2.25
CA ALA A 55 -6.22 -11.45 -2.07
C ALA A 55 -5.23 -10.36 -2.52
N THR A 56 -5.44 -9.74 -3.68
CA THR A 56 -4.54 -8.69 -4.20
C THR A 56 -4.62 -7.41 -3.39
N TRP A 57 -5.77 -7.13 -2.77
CA TRP A 57 -5.92 -6.02 -1.83
C TRP A 57 -4.98 -6.16 -0.63
N HIS A 58 -4.99 -7.31 0.03
CA HIS A 58 -4.10 -7.55 1.17
C HIS A 58 -2.64 -7.75 0.76
N LEU A 59 -2.40 -8.33 -0.43
CA LEU A 59 -1.05 -8.50 -0.97
C LEU A 59 -0.33 -7.14 -1.14
N GLY A 60 -1.06 -6.10 -1.56
CA GLY A 60 -0.53 -4.74 -1.63
C GLY A 60 -0.02 -4.22 -0.28
N SER A 61 -0.77 -4.45 0.81
CA SER A 61 -0.33 -4.11 2.17
C SER A 61 0.91 -4.89 2.60
N VAL A 62 0.97 -6.18 2.28
CA VAL A 62 2.12 -7.04 2.62
C VAL A 62 3.39 -6.55 1.92
N PHE A 63 3.32 -6.25 0.62
CA PHE A 63 4.46 -5.68 -0.10
C PHE A 63 4.84 -4.29 0.40
N GLY A 64 3.86 -3.44 0.75
CA GLY A 64 4.11 -2.16 1.39
C GLY A 64 4.87 -2.31 2.72
N TRP A 65 4.49 -3.27 3.56
CA TRP A 65 5.21 -3.57 4.80
C TRP A 65 6.61 -4.13 4.54
N GLY A 66 6.81 -4.93 3.50
CA GLY A 66 8.13 -5.33 3.05
C GLY A 66 9.03 -4.12 2.74
N MET A 67 8.51 -3.15 1.99
CA MET A 67 9.22 -1.88 1.71
C MET A 67 9.48 -1.08 3.00
N ALA A 68 8.53 -1.06 3.94
CA ALA A 68 8.72 -0.40 5.23
C ALA A 68 9.86 -1.03 6.05
N CYS A 69 9.97 -2.36 6.07
CA CYS A 69 11.07 -3.07 6.73
C CYS A 69 12.42 -2.76 6.08
N LEU A 70 12.48 -2.60 4.76
CA LEU A 70 13.69 -2.18 4.05
C LEU A 70 14.07 -0.75 4.45
N LEU A 71 13.11 0.19 4.39
CA LEU A 71 13.34 1.58 4.80
C LEU A 71 13.79 1.69 6.26
N PHE A 72 13.23 0.88 7.17
CA PHE A 72 13.64 0.84 8.57
C PHE A 72 15.10 0.38 8.73
N GLN A 73 15.51 -0.69 8.03
CA GLN A 73 16.89 -1.15 8.04
C GLN A 73 17.83 -0.08 7.50
N MET A 74 17.45 0.55 6.38
CA MET A 74 18.23 1.59 5.72
C MET A 74 18.35 2.86 6.55
N ALA A 75 17.34 3.17 7.36
CA ALA A 75 17.40 4.26 8.32
C ALA A 75 18.55 4.08 9.34
N HIS A 76 18.92 2.83 9.64
CA HIS A 76 19.99 2.50 10.58
C HIS A 76 21.34 2.35 9.88
N GLN A 77 21.35 1.72 8.71
CA GLN A 77 22.54 1.45 7.91
C GLN A 77 22.25 1.80 6.44
N PRO A 78 22.86 2.87 5.89
CA PRO A 78 22.60 3.29 4.52
C PRO A 78 22.85 2.16 3.51
N SER A 79 22.03 2.10 2.45
CA SER A 79 22.25 1.14 1.38
C SER A 79 23.34 1.63 0.42
N GLU A 80 24.16 0.72 -0.10
CA GLU A 80 25.18 1.06 -1.11
C GLU A 80 24.61 1.03 -2.54
N THR A 81 23.38 0.52 -2.73
CA THR A 81 22.85 0.11 -4.04
C THR A 81 21.73 1.01 -4.58
N GLY A 82 21.46 2.16 -3.95
CA GLY A 82 20.39 3.09 -4.38
C GLY A 82 18.99 2.49 -4.24
N THR A 83 18.82 1.51 -3.34
CA THR A 83 17.54 0.81 -3.13
C THR A 83 16.43 1.78 -2.71
N GLU A 84 16.78 2.83 -1.99
CA GLU A 84 15.88 3.90 -1.56
C GLU A 84 15.24 4.60 -2.77
N GLY A 85 16.01 4.84 -3.83
CA GLY A 85 15.52 5.44 -5.06
C GLY A 85 14.48 4.57 -5.78
N VAL A 86 14.66 3.25 -5.75
CA VAL A 86 13.70 2.30 -6.33
C VAL A 86 12.39 2.28 -5.53
N ILE A 87 12.48 2.33 -4.20
CA ILE A 87 11.30 2.42 -3.32
C ILE A 87 10.57 3.76 -3.52
N ALA A 88 11.32 4.86 -3.63
CA ALA A 88 10.77 6.19 -3.90
C ALA A 88 10.04 6.24 -5.25
N LEU A 89 10.67 5.75 -6.33
CA LEU A 89 10.07 5.70 -7.66
C LEU A 89 8.81 4.83 -7.67
N SER A 90 8.88 3.64 -7.05
CA SER A 90 7.73 2.72 -6.97
C SER A 90 6.56 3.35 -6.20
N SER A 91 6.86 4.03 -5.09
CA SER A 91 5.85 4.76 -4.30
C SER A 91 5.27 5.95 -5.06
N ALA A 92 6.10 6.69 -5.81
CA ALA A 92 5.66 7.80 -6.65
C ALA A 92 4.71 7.33 -7.76
N LEU A 93 5.10 6.29 -8.51
CA LEU A 93 4.29 5.72 -9.59
C LEU A 93 2.97 5.14 -9.05
N ALA A 94 3.00 4.44 -7.91
CA ALA A 94 1.79 3.94 -7.26
C ALA A 94 0.87 5.09 -6.79
N GLY A 95 1.45 6.14 -6.18
CA GLY A 95 0.71 7.33 -5.76
C GLY A 95 0.05 8.05 -6.95
N LEU A 96 0.79 8.24 -8.04
CA LEU A 96 0.26 8.82 -9.29
C LEU A 96 -0.84 7.96 -9.90
N LEU A 97 -0.68 6.63 -9.91
CA LEU A 97 -1.71 5.71 -10.39
C LEU A 97 -3.00 5.85 -9.58
N VAL A 98 -2.91 5.90 -8.23
CA VAL A 98 -4.09 6.10 -7.36
C VAL A 98 -4.70 7.49 -7.58
N LEU A 99 -3.88 8.53 -7.72
CA LEU A 99 -4.34 9.90 -7.98
C LEU A 99 -5.14 9.96 -9.29
N VAL A 100 -4.57 9.46 -10.38
CA VAL A 100 -5.22 9.48 -11.71
C VAL A 100 -6.43 8.55 -11.73
N GLY A 101 -6.28 7.30 -11.28
CA GLY A 101 -7.33 6.28 -11.33
C GLY A 101 -8.55 6.59 -10.44
N THR A 102 -8.40 7.45 -9.43
CA THR A 102 -9.49 7.85 -8.53
C THR A 102 -9.89 9.32 -8.68
N HIS A 103 -9.33 10.03 -9.66
CA HIS A 103 -9.50 11.48 -9.84
C HIS A 103 -9.25 12.26 -8.53
N GLY A 104 -8.23 11.86 -7.78
CA GLY A 104 -7.82 12.47 -6.51
C GLY A 104 -8.74 12.23 -5.32
N ARG A 105 -9.82 11.45 -5.48
CA ARG A 105 -10.81 11.22 -4.42
C ARG A 105 -10.37 10.20 -3.36
N HIS A 106 -9.37 9.37 -3.67
CA HIS A 106 -8.88 8.37 -2.73
C HIS A 106 -7.62 8.87 -1.99
N PRO A 107 -7.65 9.02 -0.65
CA PRO A 107 -6.56 9.66 0.10
C PRO A 107 -5.21 8.91 0.03
N GLY A 108 -5.21 7.64 -0.39
CA GLY A 108 -4.00 6.83 -0.53
C GLY A 108 -2.91 7.44 -1.43
N TRP A 109 -3.26 8.27 -2.42
CA TRP A 109 -2.25 8.94 -3.25
C TRP A 109 -1.37 9.88 -2.43
N VAL A 110 -1.94 10.56 -1.43
CA VAL A 110 -1.20 11.51 -0.57
C VAL A 110 -0.13 10.77 0.22
N GLY A 111 -0.48 9.65 0.84
CA GLY A 111 0.45 8.85 1.63
C GLY A 111 1.60 8.31 0.79
N LEU A 112 1.31 7.73 -0.38
CA LEU A 112 2.33 7.15 -1.25
C LEU A 112 3.28 8.20 -1.83
N LEU A 113 2.77 9.37 -2.26
CA LEU A 113 3.62 10.46 -2.72
C LEU A 113 4.43 11.08 -1.58
N ALA A 114 3.88 11.18 -0.38
CA ALA A 114 4.62 11.67 0.79
C ALA A 114 5.80 10.75 1.13
N VAL A 115 5.63 9.42 1.05
CA VAL A 115 6.76 8.48 1.20
C VAL A 115 7.83 8.74 0.14
N ALA A 116 7.45 8.88 -1.13
CA ALA A 116 8.41 9.16 -2.20
C ALA A 116 9.18 10.47 -1.98
N LEU A 117 8.48 11.55 -1.56
CA LEU A 117 9.11 12.84 -1.27
C LEU A 117 10.05 12.79 -0.07
N LEU A 118 9.68 12.05 0.99
CA LEU A 118 10.54 11.87 2.18
C LEU A 118 11.86 11.17 1.84
N ILE A 119 11.86 10.28 0.84
CA ILE A 119 13.05 9.55 0.41
C ILE A 119 13.87 10.37 -0.61
N TRP A 120 13.22 11.14 -1.48
CA TRP A 120 13.90 11.82 -2.58
C TRP A 120 14.53 13.16 -2.17
N LEU A 121 13.92 13.87 -1.22
CA LEU A 121 14.33 15.24 -0.87
C LEU A 121 15.32 15.34 0.31
N PHE A 122 15.54 14.24 1.04
CA PHE A 122 16.31 14.21 2.28
C PHE A 122 17.21 12.99 2.34
#